data_AF-H1V0B4-F1
#
_entry.id   AF-H1V0B4-F1
#
_cell.length_a   1.000
_cell.length_b   1.000
_cell.length_c   1.000
_cell.angle_alpha   90.00
_cell.angle_beta   90.00
_cell.angle_gamma   90.00
#
_symmetry.space_group_name_H-M   'P 1'
#
loop_
_entity.id
_entity.type
_entity.pdbx_description
1 polymer ?
#
loop_
_entity_poly.entity_id
_entity_poly.type
_entity_poly.pdbx_seq_one_letter_code
_entity_poly.pdbx_strand_id
1 'polypeptide(L)'
;MGIIEEQRYLHEDLERLEQGIADRISEEPKHIRDRLNRDHEIGQLLDQIQTQSVKLLDIYRDADGQRSREIQNIGTGDPFEEFYGQLKDAREHHAKYPNEQAENSEVRYRVKKPDDGEIMPYIVDRLFTGEEGFGRFFDLHTCHESYLNLPNVKRLSYLQYLEVFDNFSSGYGGLKRAEKLTDQYFKYVGELAEYLESFMRRTRPLENLDKVFLGFDNDFETAWEKDEVVGWQKEEGTNGTAREPSTADAVWCDDCEREFKNENVYRSHLTGRKHIKAAEARKARRDEEGGDGVDGSTNGNKVSATRLKERAVAERESSKTS
;
A
#
# COMPACT_ATOMS: atom_id res chain seq x y z
N MET A 1 11.57 -6.39 36.33
CA MET A 1 10.85 -7.64 36.07
C MET A 1 11.82 -8.57 35.37
N GLY A 2 11.91 -9.84 35.77
CA GLY A 2 12.82 -10.80 35.11
C GLY A 2 12.34 -11.10 33.69
N ILE A 3 13.27 -11.46 32.80
CA ILE A 3 12.96 -11.83 31.42
C ILE A 3 12.05 -13.05 31.37
N ILE A 4 12.22 -14.02 32.27
CA ILE A 4 11.37 -15.21 32.30
C ILE A 4 9.94 -14.86 32.72
N GLU A 5 9.77 -13.91 33.64
CA GLU A 5 8.45 -13.40 34.00
C GLU A 5 7.83 -12.60 32.86
N GLU A 6 8.61 -11.82 32.11
CA GLU A 6 8.14 -11.15 30.89
C GLU A 6 7.69 -12.16 29.82
N GLN A 7 8.42 -13.25 29.62
CA GLN A 7 7.99 -14.34 28.73
C GLN A 7 6.68 -14.97 29.20
N ARG A 8 6.55 -15.27 30.50
CA ARG A 8 5.33 -15.83 31.09
C ARG A 8 4.14 -14.88 30.89
N TYR A 9 4.34 -13.59 31.14
CA TYR A 9 3.34 -12.55 30.96
C TYR A 9 2.90 -12.44 29.50
N LEU A 10 3.83 -12.46 28.54
CA LEU A 10 3.50 -12.39 27.11
C LEU A 10 2.70 -13.62 26.65
N HIS A 11 3.05 -14.82 27.11
CA HIS A 11 2.27 -16.04 26.84
C HIS A 11 0.86 -15.95 27.42
N GLU A 12 0.74 -15.49 28.67
CA GLU A 12 -0.56 -15.27 29.29
C GLU A 12 -1.38 -14.22 28.51
N ASP A 13 -0.77 -13.10 28.12
CA ASP A 13 -1.45 -12.04 27.36
C ASP A 13 -1.95 -12.54 26.00
N LEU A 14 -1.17 -13.38 25.30
CA LEU A 14 -1.57 -14.04 24.06
C LEU A 14 -2.80 -14.93 24.26
N GLU A 15 -2.81 -15.78 25.28
CA GLU A 15 -3.95 -16.64 25.61
C GLU A 15 -5.20 -15.79 25.92
N ARG A 16 -5.04 -14.67 26.63
CA ARG A 16 -6.17 -13.76 26.94
C ARG A 16 -6.68 -13.02 25.71
N LEU A 17 -5.79 -12.64 24.78
CA LEU A 17 -6.19 -12.05 23.49
C LEU A 17 -6.98 -13.07 22.66
N GLU A 18 -6.50 -14.32 22.58
CA GLU A 18 -7.19 -15.41 21.88
C GLU A 18 -8.58 -15.69 22.48
N GLN A 19 -8.69 -15.74 23.81
CA GLN A 19 -9.98 -15.85 24.49
C GLN A 19 -10.89 -14.66 24.17
N GLY A 20 -10.35 -13.43 24.17
CA GLY A 20 -11.10 -12.23 23.82
C GLY A 20 -11.63 -12.22 22.38
N ILE A 21 -10.90 -12.85 21.45
CA ILE A 21 -11.34 -13.08 20.07
C ILE A 21 -12.42 -14.17 20.04
N ALA A 22 -12.21 -15.29 20.73
CA ALA A 22 -13.17 -16.40 20.78
C ALA A 22 -14.53 -15.94 21.33
N ASP A 23 -14.52 -15.15 22.40
CA ASP A 23 -15.74 -14.55 22.99
C ASP A 23 -16.49 -13.71 21.95
N ARG A 24 -15.80 -12.86 21.19
CA ARG A 24 -16.41 -12.02 20.15
C ARG A 24 -16.96 -12.83 18.98
N ILE A 25 -16.19 -13.80 18.47
CA ILE A 25 -16.62 -14.67 17.36
C ILE A 25 -17.86 -15.47 17.73
N SER A 26 -18.00 -15.85 19.01
CA SER A 26 -19.15 -16.60 19.50
C SER A 26 -20.48 -15.84 19.38
N GLU A 27 -20.43 -14.50 19.37
CA GLU A 27 -21.60 -13.65 19.15
C GLU A 27 -21.76 -13.35 17.65
N GLU A 28 -22.97 -13.53 17.12
CA GLU A 28 -23.29 -13.24 15.71
C GLU A 28 -24.33 -12.11 15.60
N PRO A 29 -23.87 -10.84 15.48
CA PRO A 29 -24.78 -9.70 15.42
C PRO A 29 -25.58 -9.66 14.10
N LYS A 30 -26.87 -9.33 14.23
CA LYS A 30 -27.78 -9.21 13.08
C LYS A 30 -27.52 -7.96 12.25
N HIS A 31 -27.33 -6.82 12.93
CA HIS A 31 -27.15 -5.53 12.27
C HIS A 31 -25.73 -5.39 11.72
N ILE A 32 -25.62 -4.79 10.52
CA ILE A 32 -24.33 -4.61 9.82
C ILE A 32 -23.33 -3.80 10.67
N ARG A 33 -23.81 -2.76 11.34
CA ARG A 33 -22.99 -1.90 12.20
C ARG A 33 -22.34 -2.69 13.33
N ASP A 34 -23.12 -3.49 14.05
CA ASP A 34 -22.65 -4.29 15.18
C ASP A 34 -21.67 -5.38 14.71
N ARG A 35 -21.99 -6.04 13.59
CA ARG A 35 -21.17 -7.09 12.99
C ARG A 35 -19.80 -6.55 12.57
N LEU A 36 -19.81 -5.39 11.90
CA LEU A 36 -18.59 -4.72 11.46
C LEU A 36 -17.79 -4.19 12.67
N ASN A 37 -18.45 -3.67 13.71
CA ASN A 37 -17.76 -3.26 14.93
C ASN A 37 -17.04 -4.43 15.60
N ARG A 38 -17.71 -5.58 15.73
CA ARG A 38 -17.11 -6.82 16.24
C ARG A 38 -15.89 -7.22 15.40
N ASP A 39 -16.00 -7.17 14.08
CA ASP A 39 -14.89 -7.55 13.18
C ASP A 39 -13.69 -6.61 13.32
N HIS A 40 -13.92 -5.30 13.50
CA HIS A 40 -12.86 -4.33 13.82
C HIS A 40 -12.22 -4.56 15.19
N GLU A 41 -13.01 -4.88 16.21
CA GLU A 41 -12.48 -5.22 17.53
C GLU A 41 -11.61 -6.48 17.47
N ILE A 42 -12.03 -7.51 16.73
CA ILE A 42 -11.23 -8.71 16.51
C ILE A 42 -9.93 -8.36 15.78
N GLY A 43 -10.00 -7.50 14.73
CA GLY A 43 -8.81 -7.01 14.03
C GLY A 43 -7.79 -6.36 14.97
N GLN A 44 -8.23 -5.48 15.87
CA GLN A 44 -7.35 -4.86 16.87
C GLN A 44 -6.71 -5.87 17.83
N LEU A 45 -7.42 -6.94 18.20
CA LEU A 45 -6.86 -8.00 19.04
C LEU A 45 -5.84 -8.84 18.27
N LEU A 46 -6.07 -9.11 16.99
CA LEU A 46 -5.10 -9.81 16.12
C LEU A 46 -3.81 -9.01 15.95
N ASP A 47 -3.91 -7.68 15.75
CA ASP A 47 -2.74 -6.79 15.68
C ASP A 47 -1.93 -6.82 16.99
N GLN A 48 -2.62 -6.88 18.14
CA GLN A 48 -1.98 -7.04 19.44
C GLN A 48 -1.30 -8.41 19.57
N ILE A 49 -1.94 -9.50 19.15
CA ILE A 49 -1.34 -10.85 19.12
C ILE A 49 -0.05 -10.84 18.31
N GLN A 50 -0.06 -10.23 17.12
CA GLN A 50 1.13 -10.14 16.28
C GLN A 50 2.25 -9.35 16.97
N THR A 51 1.92 -8.21 17.58
CA THR A 51 2.87 -7.36 18.29
C THR A 51 3.52 -8.09 19.48
N GLN A 52 2.72 -8.79 20.31
CA GLN A 52 3.24 -9.54 21.45
C GLN A 52 4.04 -10.76 21.00
N SER A 53 3.60 -11.44 19.95
CA SER A 53 4.31 -12.60 19.37
C SER A 53 5.71 -12.21 18.87
N VAL A 54 5.86 -11.05 18.21
CA VAL A 54 7.17 -10.55 17.76
C VAL A 54 8.10 -10.33 18.96
N LYS A 55 7.62 -9.64 20.01
CA LYS A 55 8.42 -9.43 21.23
C LYS A 55 8.83 -10.75 21.88
N LEU A 56 7.90 -11.68 21.99
CA LEU A 56 8.15 -12.99 22.57
C LEU A 56 9.20 -13.78 21.77
N LEU A 57 9.12 -13.75 20.44
CA LEU A 57 10.11 -14.34 19.55
C LEU A 57 11.48 -13.69 19.72
N ASP A 58 11.56 -12.38 19.90
CA ASP A 58 12.82 -11.68 20.13
C ASP A 58 13.47 -12.10 21.46
N ILE A 59 12.67 -12.29 22.52
CA ILE A 59 13.18 -12.84 23.78
C ILE A 59 13.65 -14.29 23.61
N TYR A 60 12.96 -15.11 22.80
CA TYR A 60 13.42 -16.48 22.51
C TYR A 60 14.67 -16.54 21.65
N ARG A 61 14.88 -15.57 20.75
CA ARG A 61 16.13 -15.45 19.96
C ARG A 61 17.32 -15.18 20.85
N ASP A 62 17.12 -14.50 21.98
CA ASP A 62 18.12 -14.27 23.03
C ASP A 62 19.44 -13.69 22.48
N ALA A 63 19.35 -12.68 21.62
CA ALA A 63 20.50 -12.14 20.91
C ALA A 63 21.59 -11.57 21.84
N ASP A 64 21.20 -11.08 23.01
CA ASP A 64 22.11 -10.55 24.04
C ASP A 64 22.46 -11.58 25.14
N GLY A 65 21.88 -12.78 25.07
CA GLY A 65 22.08 -13.86 26.03
C GLY A 65 21.49 -13.58 27.42
N GLN A 66 20.66 -12.55 27.59
CA GLN A 66 20.11 -12.22 28.90
C GLN A 66 19.18 -13.32 29.41
N ARG A 67 18.39 -13.94 28.53
CA ARG A 67 17.50 -15.04 28.90
C ARG A 67 18.31 -16.25 29.36
N SER A 68 19.33 -16.65 28.60
CA SER A 68 20.23 -17.74 29.00
C SER A 68 20.93 -17.46 30.33
N ARG A 69 21.36 -16.23 30.59
CA ARG A 69 21.97 -15.84 31.88
C ARG A 69 20.99 -15.97 33.04
N GLU A 70 19.76 -15.49 32.89
CA GLU A 70 18.74 -15.62 33.93
C GLU A 70 18.42 -17.09 34.22
N ILE A 71 18.25 -17.92 33.19
CA ILE A 71 18.05 -19.36 33.35
C ILE A 71 19.24 -20.01 34.08
N GLN A 72 20.46 -19.61 33.73
CA GLN A 72 21.65 -20.12 34.38
C GLN A 72 21.72 -19.70 35.85
N ASN A 73 21.42 -18.44 36.17
CA ASN A 73 21.41 -17.94 37.55
C ASN A 73 20.45 -18.77 38.40
N ILE A 74 19.20 -18.92 37.93
CA ILE A 74 18.16 -19.72 38.59
C ILE A 74 18.59 -21.18 38.74
N GLY A 75 19.29 -21.73 37.75
CA GLY A 75 19.60 -23.16 37.68
C GLY A 75 20.93 -23.61 38.30
N THR A 76 21.90 -22.72 38.53
CA THR A 76 23.28 -23.11 38.91
C THR A 76 23.81 -22.50 40.22
N GLY A 77 23.06 -21.60 40.87
CA GLY A 77 23.37 -21.04 42.20
C GLY A 77 22.72 -21.78 43.38
N ASP A 78 22.75 -21.19 44.59
CA ASP A 78 21.88 -21.60 45.70
C ASP A 78 20.45 -21.08 45.41
N PRO A 79 19.49 -21.97 45.08
CA PRO A 79 18.14 -21.55 44.69
C PRO A 79 17.42 -20.75 45.77
N PHE A 80 17.80 -20.94 47.04
CA PHE A 80 17.18 -20.21 48.14
C PHE A 80 17.62 -18.74 48.19
N GLU A 81 18.89 -18.44 47.88
CA GLU A 81 19.40 -17.07 47.91
C GLU A 81 18.70 -16.19 46.86
N GLU A 82 18.56 -16.69 45.63
CA GLU A 82 17.87 -15.97 44.55
C GLU A 82 16.37 -15.82 44.83
N PHE A 83 15.72 -16.86 45.34
CA PHE A 83 14.32 -16.80 45.78
C PHE A 83 14.11 -15.74 46.87
N TYR A 84 14.96 -15.69 47.89
CA TYR A 84 14.85 -14.69 48.95
C TYR A 84 15.16 -13.27 48.45
N GLY A 85 16.05 -13.12 47.46
CA GLY A 85 16.26 -11.86 46.75
C GLY A 85 14.98 -11.37 46.06
N GLN A 86 14.38 -12.21 45.22
CA GLN A 86 13.12 -11.88 44.53
C GLN A 86 11.97 -11.59 45.50
N LEU A 87 11.86 -12.37 46.58
CA LEU A 87 10.85 -12.15 47.63
C LEU A 87 11.05 -10.81 48.35
N LYS A 88 12.30 -10.42 48.59
CA LYS A 88 12.62 -9.12 49.18
C LYS A 88 12.17 -7.99 48.25
N ASP A 89 12.50 -8.07 46.97
CA ASP A 89 12.11 -7.06 45.97
C ASP A 89 10.58 -6.94 45.88
N ALA A 90 9.86 -8.07 45.86
CA ALA A 90 8.40 -8.09 45.86
C ALA A 90 7.79 -7.43 47.11
N ARG A 91 8.37 -7.68 48.29
CA ARG A 91 7.94 -7.05 49.55
C ARG A 91 8.20 -5.55 49.55
N GLU A 92 9.36 -5.13 49.05
CA GLU A 92 9.72 -3.71 48.93
C GLU A 92 8.77 -2.97 47.97
N HIS A 93 8.43 -3.60 46.84
CA HIS A 93 7.45 -3.05 45.90
C HIS A 93 6.07 -2.88 46.56
N HIS A 94 5.55 -3.93 47.20
CA HIS A 94 4.25 -3.88 47.86
C HIS A 94 4.23 -2.88 49.03
N ALA A 95 5.35 -2.72 49.75
CA ALA A 95 5.47 -1.69 50.79
C ALA A 95 5.42 -0.27 50.21
N LYS A 96 5.98 -0.07 49.02
CA LYS A 96 5.96 1.21 48.30
C LYS A 96 4.60 1.51 47.66
N TYR A 97 3.87 0.49 47.22
CA TYR A 97 2.57 0.60 46.54
C TYR A 97 1.47 -0.26 47.21
N PRO A 98 1.04 0.06 48.44
CA PRO A 98 0.15 -0.83 49.21
C PRO A 98 -1.28 -0.95 48.67
N ASN A 99 -1.70 0.03 47.85
CA ASN A 99 -3.04 0.10 47.27
C ASN A 99 -3.05 -0.29 45.79
N GLU A 100 -1.93 -0.76 45.25
CA GLU A 100 -1.87 -1.28 43.90
C GLU A 100 -2.71 -2.55 43.82
N GLN A 101 -3.75 -2.50 42.99
CA GLN A 101 -4.57 -3.68 42.76
C GLN A 101 -3.80 -4.65 41.89
N ALA A 102 -3.87 -5.93 42.24
CA ALA A 102 -3.34 -6.99 41.38
C ALA A 102 -4.02 -6.89 40.01
N GLU A 103 -3.21 -6.86 38.94
CA GLU A 103 -3.74 -6.89 37.59
C GLU A 103 -4.51 -8.21 37.38
N ASN A 104 -5.77 -8.09 36.97
CA ASN A 104 -6.56 -9.24 36.57
C ASN A 104 -6.50 -9.38 35.04
N SER A 105 -5.56 -10.21 34.58
CA SER A 105 -5.35 -10.51 33.16
C SER A 105 -6.61 -11.08 32.50
N GLU A 106 -7.46 -11.81 33.24
CA GLU A 106 -8.67 -12.45 32.72
C GLU A 106 -9.73 -11.45 32.26
N VAL A 107 -9.77 -10.26 32.88
CA VAL A 107 -10.80 -9.25 32.59
C VAL A 107 -10.34 -8.28 31.50
N ARG A 108 -9.05 -8.28 31.16
CA ARG A 108 -8.41 -7.27 30.28
C ARG A 108 -9.08 -7.12 28.92
N TYR A 109 -9.36 -8.24 28.25
CA TYR A 109 -9.95 -8.27 26.89
C TYR A 109 -11.41 -8.73 26.85
N ARG A 110 -12.00 -9.00 28.02
CA ARG A 110 -13.38 -9.44 28.13
C ARG A 110 -14.31 -8.37 27.58
N VAL A 111 -15.31 -8.79 26.79
CA VAL A 111 -16.33 -7.89 26.28
C VAL A 111 -17.05 -7.23 27.47
N LYS A 112 -17.01 -5.90 27.53
CA LYS A 112 -17.76 -5.15 28.53
C LYS A 112 -19.21 -5.10 28.08
N LYS A 113 -20.08 -5.77 28.82
CA LYS A 113 -21.52 -5.57 28.66
C LYS A 113 -21.84 -4.18 29.19
N PRO A 114 -22.45 -3.29 28.38
CA PRO A 114 -22.86 -1.99 28.87
C PRO A 114 -23.81 -2.18 30.05
N ASP A 115 -23.59 -1.43 31.12
CA ASP A 115 -24.55 -1.36 32.22
C ASP A 115 -25.80 -0.59 31.75
N ASP A 116 -26.95 -0.74 32.43
CA ASP A 116 -28.20 -0.11 32.01
C ASP A 116 -28.05 1.41 31.84
N GLY A 117 -28.00 1.87 30.58
CA GLY A 117 -27.90 3.29 30.21
C GLY A 117 -26.53 3.76 29.71
N GLU A 118 -25.48 2.94 29.74
CA GLU A 118 -24.17 3.31 29.18
C GLU A 118 -24.13 3.10 27.66
N ILE A 119 -23.95 4.20 26.91
CA ILE A 119 -23.72 4.16 25.47
C ILE A 119 -22.23 3.94 25.24
N MET A 120 -21.85 2.72 24.88
CA MET A 120 -20.49 2.41 24.43
C MET A 120 -20.34 2.86 22.97
N PRO A 121 -19.46 3.83 22.65
CA PRO A 121 -19.27 4.28 21.28
C PRO A 121 -18.64 3.15 20.46
N TYR A 122 -19.15 2.93 19.25
CA TYR A 122 -18.58 1.93 18.35
C TYR A 122 -17.41 2.52 17.57
N ILE A 123 -16.41 1.67 17.30
CA ILE A 123 -15.23 2.03 16.51
C ILE A 123 -15.67 2.49 15.11
N VAL A 124 -16.63 1.77 14.52
CA VAL A 124 -17.11 2.00 13.15
C VAL A 124 -17.78 3.35 12.95
N ASP A 125 -18.29 3.99 14.01
CA ASP A 125 -18.94 5.30 13.92
C ASP A 125 -17.97 6.41 13.50
N ARG A 126 -16.67 6.20 13.73
CA ARG A 126 -15.60 7.11 13.30
C ARG A 126 -14.98 6.71 11.98
N LEU A 127 -15.24 5.48 11.54
CA LEU A 127 -14.65 4.94 10.32
C LEU A 127 -15.48 5.29 9.10
N PHE A 128 -16.80 5.36 9.18
CA PHE A 128 -17.67 5.56 8.02
C PHE A 128 -18.39 6.89 8.05
N THR A 129 -18.62 7.45 6.86
CA THR A 129 -19.56 8.56 6.71
C THR A 129 -21.01 8.04 6.78
N GLY A 130 -21.96 8.94 7.01
CA GLY A 130 -23.39 8.58 7.00
C GLY A 130 -23.85 8.02 5.65
N GLU A 131 -23.31 8.53 4.55
CA GLU A 131 -23.65 8.13 3.19
C GLU A 131 -23.14 6.72 2.85
N GLU A 132 -22.01 6.30 3.43
CA GLU A 132 -21.44 4.96 3.24
C GLU A 132 -22.28 3.86 3.92
N GLY A 133 -23.11 4.21 4.90
CA GLY A 133 -24.02 3.29 5.57
C GLY A 133 -23.33 2.07 6.19
N PHE A 134 -22.17 2.27 6.83
CA PHE A 134 -21.32 1.21 7.41
C PHE A 134 -20.89 0.14 6.39
N GLY A 135 -20.42 0.59 5.22
CA GLY A 135 -19.91 -0.30 4.19
C GLY A 135 -20.95 -0.79 3.18
N ARG A 136 -22.18 -0.27 3.24
CA ARG A 136 -23.25 -0.66 2.34
C ARG A 136 -23.16 0.04 0.98
N PHE A 137 -22.65 1.27 0.96
CA PHE A 137 -22.58 2.10 -0.23
C PHE A 137 -21.23 2.79 -0.33
N PHE A 138 -20.79 3.08 -1.56
CA PHE A 138 -19.67 3.99 -1.80
C PHE A 138 -20.17 5.44 -1.82
N ASP A 139 -19.43 6.33 -1.18
CA ASP A 139 -19.59 7.77 -1.34
C ASP A 139 -18.57 8.28 -2.37
N LEU A 140 -19.00 8.31 -3.63
CA LEU A 140 -18.16 8.76 -4.75
C LEU A 140 -18.41 10.23 -5.12
N HIS A 141 -19.09 11.01 -4.27
CA HIS A 141 -19.41 12.41 -4.60
C HIS A 141 -18.14 13.26 -4.75
N THR A 142 -17.21 13.15 -3.80
CA THR A 142 -15.91 13.84 -3.85
C THR A 142 -15.09 13.43 -5.08
N CYS A 143 -15.13 12.13 -5.44
CA CYS A 143 -14.47 11.64 -6.64
C CYS A 143 -15.10 12.22 -7.91
N HIS A 144 -16.43 12.35 -7.95
CA HIS A 144 -17.14 12.96 -9.07
C HIS A 144 -16.82 14.45 -9.22
N GLU A 145 -16.71 15.20 -8.11
CA GLU A 145 -16.26 16.59 -8.14
C GLU A 145 -14.83 16.72 -8.68
N SER A 146 -13.92 15.86 -8.22
CA SER A 146 -12.54 15.79 -8.71
C SER A 146 -12.49 15.47 -10.21
N TYR A 147 -13.33 14.52 -10.67
CA TYR A 147 -13.49 14.18 -12.08
C TYR A 147 -13.97 15.37 -12.92
N LEU A 148 -14.97 16.13 -12.47
CA LEU A 148 -15.50 17.29 -13.19
C LEU A 148 -14.49 18.44 -13.34
N ASN A 149 -13.46 18.47 -12.49
CA ASN A 149 -12.37 19.44 -12.55
C ASN A 149 -11.27 19.06 -13.54
N LEU A 150 -11.30 17.85 -14.13
CA LEU A 150 -10.32 17.41 -15.11
C LEU A 150 -10.46 18.18 -16.44
N PRO A 151 -9.35 18.47 -17.14
CA PRO A 151 -9.37 19.16 -18.42
C PRO A 151 -9.94 18.24 -19.51
N ASN A 152 -10.74 18.81 -20.42
CA ASN A 152 -11.33 18.13 -21.59
C ASN A 152 -12.24 16.93 -21.26
N VAL A 153 -12.61 16.75 -20.00
CA VAL A 153 -13.51 15.69 -19.57
C VAL A 153 -14.93 15.97 -20.06
N LYS A 154 -15.68 14.90 -20.38
CA LYS A 154 -17.11 15.01 -20.62
C LYS A 154 -17.79 15.32 -19.28
N ARG A 155 -18.59 16.39 -19.25
CA ARG A 155 -19.38 16.73 -18.05
C ARG A 155 -20.51 15.74 -17.88
N LEU A 156 -20.30 14.72 -17.05
CA LEU A 156 -21.27 13.70 -16.71
C LEU A 156 -22.06 14.11 -15.46
N SER A 157 -23.36 13.82 -15.41
CA SER A 157 -24.10 13.85 -14.15
C SER A 157 -23.57 12.79 -13.18
N TYR A 158 -23.91 12.88 -11.90
CA TYR A 158 -23.45 11.91 -10.90
C TYR A 158 -23.82 10.46 -11.28
N LEU A 159 -25.08 10.22 -11.68
CA LEU A 159 -25.52 8.88 -12.11
C LEU A 159 -24.76 8.38 -13.35
N GLN A 160 -24.51 9.25 -14.33
CA GLN A 160 -23.74 8.89 -15.52
C GLN A 160 -22.27 8.59 -15.19
N TYR A 161 -21.71 9.28 -14.20
CA TYR A 161 -20.37 9.00 -13.70
C TYR A 161 -20.30 7.62 -13.04
N LEU A 162 -21.28 7.26 -12.21
CA LEU A 162 -21.35 5.94 -11.58
C LEU A 162 -21.46 4.78 -12.58
N GLU A 163 -21.98 5.02 -13.78
CA GLU A 163 -22.04 4.01 -14.84
C GLU A 163 -20.68 3.77 -15.53
N VAL A 164 -19.69 4.66 -15.34
CA VAL A 164 -18.43 4.63 -16.11
C VAL A 164 -17.16 4.87 -15.29
N PHE A 165 -17.25 5.06 -13.97
CA PHE A 165 -16.09 5.45 -13.13
C PHE A 165 -15.00 4.36 -13.05
N ASP A 166 -15.37 3.12 -13.33
CA ASP A 166 -14.51 1.93 -13.41
C ASP A 166 -14.01 1.66 -14.85
N ASN A 167 -14.53 2.37 -15.85
CA ASN A 167 -14.15 2.18 -17.24
C ASN A 167 -13.07 3.17 -17.66
N PHE A 168 -11.83 2.70 -17.62
CA PHE A 168 -10.65 3.47 -17.99
C PHE A 168 -10.27 3.35 -19.47
N SER A 169 -11.13 2.84 -20.36
CA SER A 169 -10.79 2.77 -21.78
C SER A 169 -10.63 4.16 -22.41
N SER A 170 -9.70 4.32 -23.35
CA SER A 170 -9.50 5.60 -24.05
C SER A 170 -10.78 6.06 -24.77
N GLY A 171 -11.17 7.32 -24.56
CA GLY A 171 -12.39 7.92 -25.12
C GLY A 171 -13.62 7.83 -24.22
N TYR A 172 -13.63 6.92 -23.23
CA TYR A 172 -14.67 6.92 -22.19
C TYR A 172 -14.50 8.13 -21.28
N GLY A 173 -15.64 8.72 -20.86
CA GLY A 173 -15.63 9.97 -20.11
C GLY A 173 -15.04 11.17 -20.86
N GLY A 174 -14.79 11.07 -22.17
CA GLY A 174 -14.17 12.13 -22.98
C GLY A 174 -12.65 12.23 -22.88
N LEU A 175 -12.00 11.35 -22.11
CA LEU A 175 -10.55 11.41 -21.85
C LEU A 175 -9.77 10.57 -22.87
N LYS A 176 -8.80 11.20 -23.53
CA LYS A 176 -7.84 10.54 -24.42
C LYS A 176 -6.59 10.14 -23.65
N ARG A 177 -5.81 9.22 -24.21
CA ARG A 177 -4.53 8.76 -23.64
C ARG A 177 -3.61 9.91 -23.19
N ALA A 178 -3.48 10.97 -23.99
CA ALA A 178 -2.64 12.12 -23.66
C ALA A 178 -3.11 12.89 -22.40
N GLU A 179 -4.42 12.99 -22.17
CA GLU A 179 -5.00 13.69 -21.01
C GLU A 179 -4.84 12.86 -19.73
N LYS A 180 -4.78 11.53 -19.86
CA LYS A 180 -4.50 10.61 -18.75
C LYS A 180 -3.05 10.70 -18.24
N LEU A 181 -2.13 11.23 -19.04
CA LEU A 181 -0.73 11.42 -18.64
C LEU A 181 -0.49 12.75 -17.91
N THR A 182 -1.55 13.48 -17.57
CA THR A 182 -1.48 14.71 -16.79
C THR A 182 -1.44 14.43 -15.30
N ASP A 183 -0.74 15.28 -14.55
CA ASP A 183 -0.65 15.16 -13.09
C ASP A 183 -2.03 15.27 -12.41
N GLN A 184 -2.95 16.04 -13.00
CA GLN A 184 -4.32 16.19 -12.50
C GLN A 184 -5.10 14.87 -12.60
N TYR A 185 -5.00 14.18 -13.73
CA TYR A 185 -5.62 12.86 -13.88
C TYR A 185 -4.99 11.83 -12.96
N PHE A 186 -3.65 11.79 -12.88
CA PHE A 186 -2.94 10.88 -11.99
C PHE A 186 -3.34 11.08 -10.52
N LYS A 187 -3.55 12.34 -10.11
CA LYS A 187 -4.07 12.68 -8.77
C LYS A 187 -5.50 12.17 -8.59
N TYR A 188 -6.42 12.48 -9.51
CA TYR A 188 -7.80 12.00 -9.44
C TYR A 188 -7.89 10.46 -9.35
N VAL A 189 -7.17 9.76 -10.22
CA VAL A 189 -7.12 8.29 -10.22
C VAL A 189 -6.48 7.79 -8.92
N GLY A 190 -5.47 8.49 -8.38
CA GLY A 190 -4.92 8.20 -7.05
C GLY A 190 -5.96 8.30 -5.93
N GLU A 191 -6.66 9.43 -5.84
CA GLU A 191 -7.69 9.68 -4.82
C GLU A 191 -8.82 8.64 -4.88
N LEU A 192 -9.26 8.28 -6.09
CA LEU A 192 -10.26 7.23 -6.28
C LEU A 192 -9.73 5.85 -5.82
N ALA A 193 -8.47 5.52 -6.13
CA ALA A 193 -7.87 4.25 -5.72
C ALA A 193 -7.77 4.17 -4.19
N GLU A 194 -7.23 5.22 -3.58
CA GLU A 194 -7.05 5.33 -2.12
C GLU A 194 -8.39 5.23 -1.38
N TYR A 195 -9.44 5.88 -1.91
CA TYR A 195 -10.79 5.76 -1.36
C TYR A 195 -11.32 4.32 -1.42
N LEU A 196 -11.25 3.68 -2.58
CA LEU A 196 -11.76 2.31 -2.76
C LEU A 196 -10.97 1.29 -1.91
N GLU A 197 -9.64 1.42 -1.86
CA GLU A 197 -8.77 0.60 -1.02
C GLU A 197 -9.09 0.79 0.47
N SER A 198 -9.18 2.04 0.93
CA SER A 198 -9.55 2.38 2.30
C SER A 198 -10.94 1.85 2.65
N PHE A 199 -11.90 1.93 1.73
CA PHE A 199 -13.23 1.37 1.92
C PHE A 199 -13.19 -0.16 2.05
N MET A 200 -12.41 -0.87 1.22
CA MET A 200 -12.21 -2.32 1.37
C MET A 200 -11.60 -2.67 2.73
N ARG A 201 -10.56 -1.95 3.17
CA ARG A 201 -9.93 -2.14 4.49
C ARG A 201 -10.90 -1.89 5.64
N ARG A 202 -11.71 -0.84 5.56
CA ARG A 202 -12.73 -0.53 6.57
C ARG A 202 -13.89 -1.52 6.57
N THR A 203 -14.23 -2.14 5.45
CA THR A 203 -15.37 -3.08 5.36
C THR A 203 -15.00 -4.54 5.62
N ARG A 204 -13.73 -4.90 5.47
CA ARG A 204 -13.24 -6.28 5.64
C ARG A 204 -11.95 -6.33 6.49
N PRO A 205 -12.00 -5.89 7.77
CA PRO A 205 -10.81 -5.79 8.62
C PRO A 205 -10.16 -7.14 8.96
N LEU A 206 -10.86 -8.26 8.75
CA LEU A 206 -10.36 -9.61 9.03
C LEU A 206 -9.76 -10.31 7.80
N GLU A 207 -9.85 -9.71 6.61
CA GLU A 207 -9.22 -10.24 5.41
C GLU A 207 -7.76 -9.75 5.32
N ASN A 208 -6.85 -10.61 4.87
CA ASN A 208 -5.48 -10.20 4.58
C ASN A 208 -5.44 -9.47 3.23
N LEU A 209 -5.82 -8.19 3.26
CA LEU A 209 -5.94 -7.36 2.08
C LEU A 209 -4.58 -7.05 1.44
N ASP A 210 -3.50 -7.01 2.22
CA ASP A 210 -2.15 -6.82 1.65
C ASP A 210 -1.78 -7.96 0.71
N LYS A 211 -2.17 -9.21 1.05
CA LYS A 211 -2.01 -10.36 0.15
C LYS A 211 -2.89 -10.24 -1.09
N VAL A 212 -4.10 -9.71 -0.96
CA VAL A 212 -5.02 -9.51 -2.09
C VAL A 212 -4.44 -8.46 -3.05
N PHE A 213 -4.03 -7.30 -2.54
CA PHE A 213 -3.43 -6.24 -3.35
C PHE A 213 -2.12 -6.68 -3.98
N LEU A 214 -1.28 -7.42 -3.26
CA LEU A 214 -0.09 -8.04 -3.86
C LEU A 214 -0.43 -9.00 -5.01
N GLY A 215 -1.57 -9.69 -4.93
CA GLY A 215 -2.10 -10.49 -6.03
C GLY A 215 -2.40 -9.64 -7.26
N PHE A 216 -3.11 -8.54 -7.08
CA PHE A 216 -3.42 -7.58 -8.15
C PHE A 216 -2.17 -6.96 -8.76
N ASP A 217 -1.19 -6.60 -7.93
CA ASP A 217 0.10 -6.07 -8.38
C ASP A 217 0.83 -7.09 -9.25
N ASN A 218 0.89 -8.36 -8.83
CA ASN A 218 1.52 -9.43 -9.62
C ASN A 218 0.79 -9.70 -10.95
N ASP A 219 -0.54 -9.69 -10.93
CA ASP A 219 -1.36 -9.85 -12.14
C ASP A 219 -1.13 -8.68 -13.10
N PHE A 220 -1.05 -7.46 -12.57
CA PHE A 220 -0.71 -6.27 -13.34
C PHE A 220 0.70 -6.36 -13.94
N GLU A 221 1.73 -6.70 -13.16
CA GLU A 221 3.09 -6.84 -13.68
C GLU A 221 3.14 -7.87 -14.81
N THR A 222 2.48 -9.01 -14.62
CA THR A 222 2.40 -10.07 -15.64
C THR A 222 1.72 -9.59 -16.91
N ALA A 223 0.59 -8.90 -16.79
CA ALA A 223 -0.14 -8.34 -17.93
C ALA A 223 0.65 -7.20 -18.60
N TRP A 224 1.38 -6.40 -17.83
CA TRP A 224 2.20 -5.29 -18.32
C TRP A 224 3.41 -5.80 -19.12
N GLU A 225 4.09 -6.84 -18.64
CA GLU A 225 5.19 -7.50 -19.35
C GLU A 225 4.73 -8.11 -20.68
N LYS A 226 3.52 -8.67 -20.71
CA LYS A 226 2.91 -9.25 -21.93
C LYS A 226 2.24 -8.22 -22.84
N ASP A 227 2.18 -6.95 -22.44
CA ASP A 227 1.46 -5.87 -23.14
C ASP A 227 -0.05 -6.17 -23.32
N GLU A 228 -0.65 -6.83 -22.32
CA GLU A 228 -2.07 -7.24 -22.28
C GLU A 228 -2.97 -6.25 -21.50
N VAL A 229 -2.38 -5.19 -20.91
CA VAL A 229 -3.15 -4.18 -20.16
C VAL A 229 -4.02 -3.36 -21.12
N VAL A 230 -5.34 -3.50 -20.97
CA VAL A 230 -6.35 -2.87 -21.83
C VAL A 230 -6.20 -1.34 -21.84
N GLY A 231 -6.10 -0.75 -23.02
CA GLY A 231 -5.97 0.70 -23.20
C GLY A 231 -4.56 1.24 -23.03
N TRP A 232 -3.61 0.40 -22.58
CA TRP A 232 -2.21 0.75 -22.34
C TRP A 232 -1.20 -0.06 -23.17
N GLN A 233 -1.69 -0.92 -24.07
CA GLN A 233 -0.84 -1.61 -25.04
C GLN A 233 0.04 -0.60 -25.79
N LYS A 234 1.24 -1.04 -26.20
CA LYS A 234 2.11 -0.23 -27.05
C LYS A 234 1.35 0.03 -28.34
N GLU A 235 1.20 1.32 -28.69
CA GLU A 235 0.62 1.67 -29.98
C GLU A 235 1.44 0.97 -31.07
N GLU A 236 0.80 0.14 -31.90
CA GLU A 236 1.41 -0.42 -33.10
C GLU A 236 1.66 0.71 -34.11
N GLY A 237 2.72 1.48 -33.88
CA GLY A 237 3.45 2.11 -34.96
C GLY A 237 4.36 1.05 -35.57
N THR A 238 4.00 0.53 -36.74
CA THR A 238 4.90 -0.10 -37.74
C THR A 238 6.19 -0.71 -37.17
N ASN A 239 6.22 -2.03 -36.97
CA ASN A 239 7.44 -2.82 -36.75
C ASN A 239 8.57 -2.08 -35.99
N GLY A 240 8.44 -1.99 -34.66
CA GLY A 240 9.55 -1.68 -33.76
C GLY A 240 10.59 -2.81 -33.67
N THR A 241 10.90 -3.47 -34.78
CA THR A 241 12.00 -4.43 -34.93
C THR A 241 12.78 -4.05 -36.19
N ALA A 242 14.01 -3.58 -35.96
CA ALA A 242 14.98 -3.02 -36.91
C ALA A 242 14.80 -1.53 -37.25
N ARG A 243 15.86 -0.76 -37.01
CA ARG A 243 16.11 0.57 -37.57
C ARG A 243 16.33 0.46 -39.09
N GLU A 244 15.31 0.04 -39.83
CA GLU A 244 15.34 0.08 -41.29
C GLU A 244 14.68 1.38 -41.76
N PRO A 245 15.39 2.21 -42.53
CA PRO A 245 14.84 3.45 -43.06
C PRO A 245 13.65 3.13 -43.99
N SER A 246 12.60 3.96 -43.94
CA SER A 246 11.36 3.79 -44.72
C SER A 246 11.62 3.79 -46.24
N THR A 247 12.73 4.37 -46.66
CA THR A 247 13.28 4.31 -48.01
C THR A 247 14.79 4.09 -47.96
N ALA A 248 15.38 3.50 -49.01
CA ALA A 248 16.83 3.23 -49.07
C ALA A 248 17.72 4.48 -48.85
N ASP A 249 17.17 5.66 -49.11
CA ASP A 249 17.86 6.94 -48.97
C ASP A 249 17.54 7.69 -47.66
N ALA A 250 16.60 7.19 -46.85
CA ALA A 250 16.17 7.92 -45.66
C ALA A 250 17.18 7.84 -44.51
N VAL A 251 17.33 8.95 -43.79
CA VAL A 251 18.33 9.15 -42.75
C VAL A 251 17.65 9.60 -41.46
N TRP A 252 17.97 8.94 -40.36
CA TRP A 252 17.42 9.24 -39.04
C TRP A 252 18.27 10.26 -38.27
N CYS A 253 17.64 11.19 -37.56
CA CYS A 253 18.31 12.06 -36.60
C CYS A 253 17.97 11.67 -35.16
N ASP A 254 18.98 11.25 -34.40
CA ASP A 254 18.80 10.89 -32.98
C ASP A 254 18.48 12.08 -32.07
N ASP A 255 18.87 13.31 -32.44
CA ASP A 255 18.60 14.49 -31.62
C ASP A 255 17.18 15.03 -31.80
N CYS A 256 16.61 14.82 -32.99
CA CYS A 256 15.25 15.26 -33.33
C CYS A 256 14.22 14.12 -33.33
N GLU A 257 14.68 12.88 -33.09
CA GLU A 257 13.89 11.64 -33.15
C GLU A 257 12.97 11.60 -34.39
N ARG A 258 13.56 11.92 -35.55
CA ARG A 258 12.81 12.06 -36.80
C ARG A 258 13.61 11.57 -38.00
N GLU A 259 12.88 10.96 -38.93
CA GLU A 259 13.37 10.52 -40.22
C GLU A 259 13.33 11.63 -41.28
N PHE A 260 14.38 11.69 -42.10
CA PHE A 260 14.54 12.59 -43.22
C PHE A 260 14.64 11.80 -44.52
N LYS A 261 13.94 12.26 -45.56
CA LYS A 261 13.78 11.53 -46.83
C LYS A 261 15.08 11.26 -47.60
N ASN A 262 16.10 12.09 -47.40
CA ASN A 262 17.43 11.92 -47.99
C ASN A 262 18.50 12.67 -47.18
N GLU A 263 19.77 12.33 -47.45
CA GLU A 263 20.97 12.92 -46.83
C GLU A 263 21.02 14.46 -47.00
N ASN A 264 20.52 15.01 -48.10
CA ASN A 264 20.54 16.46 -48.33
C ASN A 264 19.60 17.22 -47.39
N VAL A 265 18.37 16.70 -47.20
CA VAL A 265 17.41 17.30 -46.26
C VAL A 265 17.91 17.10 -44.82
N TYR A 266 18.50 15.94 -44.51
CA TYR A 266 19.16 15.72 -43.23
C TYR A 266 20.26 16.76 -42.98
N ARG A 267 21.21 16.97 -43.89
CA ARG A 267 22.27 17.97 -43.69
C ARG A 267 21.73 19.38 -43.51
N SER A 268 20.69 19.75 -44.25
CA SER A 268 20.07 21.08 -44.10
C SER A 268 19.38 21.29 -42.74
N HIS A 269 18.87 20.23 -42.12
CA HIS A 269 18.16 20.32 -40.85
C HIS A 269 19.12 20.50 -39.66
N LEU A 270 20.36 20.00 -39.75
CA LEU A 270 21.37 20.08 -38.69
C LEU A 270 21.70 21.53 -38.31
N THR A 271 21.63 22.45 -39.28
CA THR A 271 21.84 23.88 -39.04
C THR A 271 20.58 24.61 -38.57
N GLY A 272 19.44 23.92 -38.49
CA GLY A 272 18.16 24.50 -38.13
C GLY A 272 18.03 24.77 -36.63
N ARG A 273 17.39 25.89 -36.26
CA ARG A 273 17.17 26.29 -34.86
C ARG A 273 16.49 25.22 -34.00
N LYS A 274 15.63 24.38 -34.61
CA LYS A 274 14.97 23.26 -33.92
C LYS A 274 15.94 22.14 -33.56
N HIS A 275 16.84 21.78 -34.48
CA HIS A 275 17.86 20.76 -34.23
C HIS A 275 18.84 21.23 -33.16
N ILE A 276 19.36 22.46 -33.27
CA ILE A 276 20.30 23.05 -32.30
C ILE A 276 19.72 22.99 -30.87
N LYS A 277 18.46 23.41 -30.69
CA LYS A 277 17.80 23.38 -29.39
C LYS A 277 17.60 21.95 -28.85
N ALA A 278 17.30 20.99 -29.73
CA ALA A 278 17.11 19.60 -29.34
C ALA A 278 18.44 18.93 -28.96
N ALA A 279 19.50 19.20 -29.73
CA ALA A 279 20.87 18.76 -29.47
C ALA A 279 21.42 19.33 -28.16
N GLU A 280 21.20 20.62 -27.88
CA GLU A 280 21.58 21.26 -26.61
C GLU A 280 20.83 20.65 -25.42
N ALA A 281 19.52 20.41 -25.53
CA ALA A 281 18.72 19.79 -24.46
C ALA A 281 19.11 18.32 -24.19
N ARG A 282 19.59 17.61 -25.22
CA ARG A 282 20.10 16.25 -25.08
C ARG A 282 21.49 16.24 -24.47
N LYS A 283 22.35 17.19 -24.85
CA LYS A 283 23.68 17.39 -24.26
C LYS A 283 23.57 17.76 -22.77
N ALA A 284 22.69 18.68 -22.40
CA ALA A 284 22.45 19.07 -21.00
C ALA A 284 22.04 17.86 -20.13
N ARG A 285 21.14 17.01 -20.64
CA ARG A 285 20.76 15.76 -19.95
C ARG A 285 21.92 14.77 -19.79
N ARG A 286 22.84 14.74 -20.75
CA ARG A 286 24.02 13.86 -20.73
C ARG A 286 25.12 14.38 -19.81
N ASP A 287 25.21 15.71 -19.65
CA ASP A 287 26.17 16.38 -18.79
C ASP A 287 25.72 16.38 -17.31
N GLU A 288 24.40 16.36 -17.04
CA GLU A 288 23.84 16.16 -15.69
C GLU A 288 24.07 14.72 -15.15
N GLU A 289 24.31 13.75 -16.02
CA GLU A 289 24.59 12.35 -15.69
C GLU A 289 26.10 11.98 -15.67
N GLY A 290 27.02 12.95 -15.85
CA GLY A 290 28.44 12.66 -16.12
C GLY A 290 29.13 11.83 -15.04
N GLY A 291 30.03 10.89 -15.33
CA GLY A 291 30.58 10.39 -16.58
C GLY A 291 31.68 9.36 -16.28
N ASP A 292 31.85 8.35 -17.14
CA ASP A 292 33.16 7.95 -17.67
C ASP A 292 32.92 7.02 -18.87
N GLY A 293 33.75 7.17 -19.90
CA GLY A 293 33.63 6.41 -21.12
C GLY A 293 34.31 5.06 -20.99
N VAL A 294 33.55 3.97 -21.16
CA VAL A 294 34.09 2.73 -21.73
C VAL A 294 33.08 2.18 -22.72
N ASP A 295 33.58 1.98 -23.93
CA ASP A 295 32.97 1.26 -25.03
C ASP A 295 32.47 -0.10 -24.53
N GLY A 296 31.15 -0.24 -24.45
CA GLY A 296 30.49 -1.38 -23.84
C GLY A 296 29.08 -1.48 -24.37
N SER A 297 28.95 -2.20 -25.49
CA SER A 297 27.70 -2.73 -26.01
C SER A 297 26.91 -3.43 -24.90
N THR A 298 26.07 -2.69 -24.19
CA THR A 298 25.01 -3.25 -23.35
C THR A 298 23.69 -2.77 -23.91
N ASN A 299 23.02 -3.71 -24.56
CA ASN A 299 21.67 -3.60 -25.10
C ASN A 299 20.68 -3.59 -23.91
N GLY A 300 20.77 -2.57 -23.06
CA GLY A 300 19.87 -2.30 -21.96
C GLY A 300 18.70 -1.48 -22.47
N ASN A 301 17.52 -2.08 -22.50
CA ASN A 301 16.26 -1.48 -22.93
C ASN A 301 15.96 -0.22 -22.07
N LYS A 302 16.42 0.97 -22.49
CA LYS A 302 16.08 2.24 -21.82
C LYS A 302 14.59 2.49 -21.99
N VAL A 303 13.80 2.15 -20.97
CA VAL A 303 12.37 2.44 -20.92
C VAL A 303 12.19 3.95 -21.04
N SER A 304 11.38 4.41 -22.01
CA SER A 304 11.16 5.84 -22.21
C SER A 304 10.49 6.46 -20.98
N ALA A 305 10.82 7.71 -20.65
CA ALA A 305 10.18 8.43 -19.54
C ALA A 305 8.65 8.47 -19.68
N THR A 306 8.15 8.47 -20.93
CA THR A 306 6.73 8.34 -21.24
C THR A 306 6.19 6.98 -20.79
N ARG A 307 6.85 5.87 -21.13
CA ARG A 307 6.38 4.52 -20.77
C ARG A 307 6.37 4.29 -19.25
N LEU A 308 7.28 4.92 -18.51
CA LEU A 308 7.23 4.92 -17.04
C LEU A 308 6.00 5.64 -16.50
N LYS A 309 5.65 6.81 -17.07
CA LYS A 309 4.41 7.52 -16.70
C LYS A 309 3.15 6.73 -17.07
N GLU A 310 3.14 6.12 -18.25
CA GLU A 310 2.05 5.24 -18.68
C GLU A 310 1.87 4.07 -17.71
N ARG A 311 2.96 3.42 -17.30
CA ARG A 311 2.91 2.32 -16.32
C ARG A 311 2.25 2.77 -15.02
N ALA A 312 2.71 3.90 -14.47
CA ALA A 312 2.21 4.39 -13.19
C ALA A 312 0.71 4.75 -13.24
N VAL A 313 0.22 5.27 -14.37
CA VAL A 313 -1.22 5.52 -14.54
C VAL A 313 -1.97 4.20 -14.72
N ALA A 314 -1.47 3.30 -15.56
CA ALA A 314 -2.09 2.01 -15.85
C ALA A 314 -2.25 1.14 -14.59
N GLU A 315 -1.22 1.09 -13.75
CA GLU A 315 -1.21 0.36 -12.46
C GLU A 315 -2.35 0.81 -11.53
N ARG A 316 -2.60 2.14 -11.46
CA ARG A 316 -3.68 2.71 -10.64
C ARG A 316 -5.07 2.57 -11.26
N GLU A 317 -5.15 2.35 -12.56
CA GLU A 317 -6.41 2.06 -13.24
C GLU A 317 -6.77 0.57 -13.08
N SER A 318 -5.80 -0.32 -13.26
CA SER A 318 -6.01 -1.78 -13.16
C SER A 318 -6.39 -2.21 -11.75
N SER A 319 -5.80 -1.60 -10.72
CA SER A 319 -6.10 -1.94 -9.32
C SER A 319 -7.57 -1.70 -8.91
N LYS A 320 -8.35 -1.01 -9.73
CA LYS A 320 -9.78 -0.72 -9.49
C LYS A 320 -10.73 -1.60 -10.27
N THR A 321 -10.25 -2.23 -11.34
CA THR A 321 -11.06 -3.09 -12.22
C THR A 321 -11.00 -4.56 -11.84
N SER A 322 -10.05 -4.93 -10.98
CA SER A 322 -9.82 -6.29 -10.46
C SER A 322 -10.61 -6.55 -9.17
#